data_AF-A0A7V0WCH9-F1
#
_entry.id   AF-A0A7V0WCH9-F1
#
_cell.length_a   1.000
_cell.length_b   1.000
_cell.length_c   1.000
_cell.angle_alpha   90.00
_cell.angle_beta   90.00
_cell.angle_gamma   90.00
#
_symmetry.space_group_name_H-M   'P 1'
#
loop_
_entity.id
_entity.type
_entity.pdbx_description
1 polymer ?
#
loop_
_entity_poly.entity_id
_entity_poly.type
_entity_poly.pdbx_seq_one_letter_code
_entity_poly.pdbx_strand_id
1 'polypeptide(L)'
;NIGDQFARSVYYGRYKVIPIRTEIIKFCETIGFDYMGAVIWQKVTTTNTTGGATIMGSFPYPRNGILKLDYEFLLLFRKQGIPPKPTKEQKELSAMTKDEWNTYFSGHWYFAGAKQDGHIAVFPEELPARLIKMFAFSGDTVLDPFLGSGTTSLAARNLGRNSIGYEINSDFIPIVKEKLNINQSDLAETEYVFLTDSVKTDLNKEIKNLPYIFKDPHKLDKKIDLKKLQFGSKIDKNSREREVYYSVKEVISPELIKLNNDLIVRLLGVKENKSVNGQAIKFLLEKTKGQKVFMKFDSRKYDERNNLLCYLYLKNKTFINAHIIKKGLAYVDGSTDFKYKDKFLNFQRH
;
A
#
# COMPACT_ATOMS: atom_id res chain seq x y z
N ASN A 1 -8.54 -12.32 1.57
CA ASN A 1 -7.07 -12.15 1.48
C ASN A 1 -6.69 -10.93 2.28
N ILE A 2 -5.76 -11.07 3.25
CA ILE A 2 -5.27 -9.98 4.09
C ILE A 2 -3.74 -9.99 4.15
N GLY A 3 -3.12 -8.87 3.77
CA GLY A 3 -1.71 -8.59 4.00
C GLY A 3 -1.53 -7.70 5.22
N ASP A 4 -0.75 -8.15 6.20
CA ASP A 4 -0.29 -7.28 7.28
C ASP A 4 0.58 -6.16 6.70
N GLN A 5 0.55 -4.97 7.31
CA GLN A 5 1.20 -3.78 6.75
C GLN A 5 2.38 -3.27 7.56
N PHE A 6 3.43 -2.86 6.85
CA PHE A 6 4.56 -2.15 7.45
C PHE A 6 4.24 -0.67 7.67
N ALA A 7 4.07 -0.29 8.94
CA ALA A 7 4.14 1.10 9.35
C ALA A 7 5.59 1.57 9.26
N ARG A 8 5.89 2.44 8.28
CA ARG A 8 7.23 3.02 8.10
C ARG A 8 7.53 4.07 9.18
N SER A 9 8.76 4.08 9.69
CA SER A 9 9.23 5.05 10.68
C SER A 9 9.10 6.52 10.25
N VAL A 10 9.09 6.78 8.94
CA VAL A 10 8.88 8.12 8.37
C VAL A 10 7.47 8.65 8.70
N TYR A 11 6.46 7.79 8.70
CA TYR A 11 5.09 8.26 8.95
C TYR A 11 4.72 8.18 10.42
N TYR A 12 5.33 7.22 11.12
CA TYR A 12 4.86 6.78 12.43
C TYR A 12 5.93 6.84 13.54
N GLY A 13 7.09 7.44 13.26
CA GLY A 13 8.20 7.60 14.21
C GLY A 13 9.01 6.34 14.52
N ARG A 14 8.45 5.15 14.27
CA ARG A 14 9.09 3.84 14.46
C ARG A 14 8.62 2.81 13.44
N TYR A 15 9.36 1.71 13.29
CA TYR A 15 8.92 0.57 12.50
C TYR A 15 7.97 -0.31 13.33
N LYS A 16 6.84 -0.69 12.74
CA LYS A 16 5.85 -1.60 13.33
C LYS A 16 5.15 -2.37 12.22
N VAL A 17 4.89 -3.66 12.42
CA VAL A 17 3.92 -4.40 11.61
C VAL A 17 2.53 -4.16 12.22
N ILE A 18 1.59 -3.73 11.40
CA ILE A 18 0.17 -3.64 11.77
C ILE A 18 -0.46 -5.00 11.44
N PRO A 19 -0.84 -5.79 12.45
CA PRO A 19 -1.37 -7.14 12.26
C PRO A 19 -2.87 -7.08 11.89
N ILE A 20 -3.17 -6.63 10.67
CA ILE A 20 -4.54 -6.45 10.17
C ILE A 20 -5.32 -7.76 10.27
N ARG A 21 -4.67 -8.90 9.98
CA ARG A 21 -5.30 -10.23 10.06
C ARG A 21 -5.91 -10.52 11.43
N THR A 22 -5.23 -10.12 12.50
CA THR A 22 -5.64 -10.43 13.88
C THR A 22 -6.91 -9.67 14.23
N GLU A 23 -7.02 -8.43 13.77
CA GLU A 23 -8.19 -7.62 14.02
C GLU A 23 -9.41 -8.14 13.26
N ILE A 24 -9.23 -8.58 12.01
CA ILE A 24 -10.30 -9.19 11.23
C ILE A 24 -10.79 -10.49 11.87
N ILE A 25 -9.88 -11.35 12.37
CA ILE A 25 -10.27 -12.55 13.11
C ILE A 25 -11.16 -12.18 14.30
N LYS A 26 -10.77 -11.20 15.11
CA LYS A 26 -11.59 -10.73 16.25
C LYS A 26 -12.94 -10.19 15.81
N PHE A 27 -12.99 -9.38 14.75
CA PHE A 27 -14.25 -8.86 14.21
C PHE A 27 -15.20 -10.00 13.83
N CYS A 28 -14.71 -10.97 13.06
CA CYS A 28 -15.52 -12.10 12.58
C CYS A 28 -15.98 -13.02 13.72
N GLU A 29 -15.12 -13.36 14.68
CA GLU A 29 -15.52 -14.19 15.82
C GLU A 29 -16.51 -13.48 16.73
N THR A 30 -16.36 -12.17 16.94
CA THR A 30 -17.31 -11.39 17.78
C THR A 30 -18.72 -11.35 17.18
N ILE A 31 -18.85 -11.38 15.85
CA ILE A 31 -20.16 -11.41 15.17
C ILE A 31 -20.68 -12.85 14.93
N GLY A 32 -20.02 -13.87 15.48
CA GLY A 32 -20.51 -15.25 15.53
C GLY A 32 -20.02 -16.19 14.42
N PHE A 33 -18.95 -15.86 13.70
CA PHE A 33 -18.28 -16.82 12.81
C PHE A 33 -17.26 -17.67 13.56
N ASP A 34 -17.13 -18.94 13.19
CA ASP A 34 -16.03 -19.80 13.66
C ASP A 34 -14.80 -19.53 12.79
N TYR A 35 -13.65 -19.20 13.39
CA TYR A 35 -12.38 -19.17 12.67
C TYR A 35 -11.88 -20.60 12.39
N MET A 36 -11.71 -20.93 11.11
CA MET A 36 -11.34 -22.27 10.65
C MET A 36 -9.85 -22.42 10.34
N GLY A 37 -9.04 -21.39 10.62
CA GLY A 37 -7.64 -21.32 10.24
C GLY A 37 -7.39 -20.41 9.05
N ALA A 38 -6.16 -20.45 8.54
CA ALA A 38 -5.76 -19.63 7.41
C ALA A 38 -4.79 -20.38 6.50
N VAL A 39 -4.85 -20.07 5.20
CA VAL A 39 -3.81 -20.43 4.24
C VAL A 39 -2.81 -19.29 4.15
N ILE A 40 -1.52 -19.61 4.19
CA ILE A 40 -0.44 -18.67 3.92
C ILE A 40 -0.16 -18.71 2.42
N TRP A 41 -0.51 -17.63 1.74
CA TRP A 41 -0.19 -17.44 0.32
C TRP A 41 1.16 -16.75 0.19
N GLN A 42 2.18 -17.53 -0.15
CA GLN A 42 3.52 -17.03 -0.45
C GLN A 42 3.56 -16.51 -1.89
N LYS A 43 3.70 -15.20 -2.05
CA LYS A 43 3.82 -14.57 -3.36
C LYS A 43 5.24 -14.77 -3.85
N VAL A 44 5.43 -15.51 -4.95
CA VAL A 44 6.74 -15.64 -5.60
C VAL A 44 7.15 -14.24 -6.08
N THR A 45 8.05 -13.58 -5.35
CA THR A 45 8.42 -12.18 -5.62
C THR A 45 9.30 -12.08 -6.86
N THR A 46 8.72 -11.74 -8.00
CA THR A 46 9.50 -11.30 -9.17
C THR A 46 9.64 -9.78 -9.29
N THR A 47 8.95 -8.95 -8.51
CA THR A 47 9.17 -7.49 -8.58
C THR A 47 8.74 -6.70 -7.34
N ASN A 48 9.62 -5.78 -6.94
CA ASN A 48 9.43 -4.55 -6.16
C ASN A 48 8.01 -4.22 -5.68
N THR A 49 7.53 -4.94 -4.67
CA THR A 49 6.48 -4.41 -3.79
C THR A 49 6.98 -3.08 -3.23
N THR A 50 6.19 -2.03 -3.37
CA THR A 50 6.41 -0.68 -2.83
C THR A 50 6.51 -0.72 -1.29
N GLY A 51 7.63 -1.25 -0.77
CA GLY A 51 7.94 -1.25 0.66
C GLY A 51 8.50 -2.52 1.29
N GLY A 52 9.01 -3.51 0.54
CA GLY A 52 9.46 -4.75 1.18
C GLY A 52 10.53 -5.58 0.46
N ALA A 53 11.18 -5.08 -0.60
CA ALA A 53 12.13 -5.90 -1.36
C ALA A 53 13.54 -6.01 -0.75
N THR A 54 13.90 -5.14 0.19
CA THR A 54 15.19 -5.17 0.90
C THR A 54 14.96 -5.55 2.36
N ILE A 55 15.73 -6.52 2.86
CA ILE A 55 15.77 -6.84 4.30
C ILE A 55 16.16 -5.54 5.02
N MET A 56 15.22 -5.00 5.81
CA MET A 56 15.45 -3.76 6.54
C MET A 56 16.21 -4.11 7.81
N GLY A 57 17.38 -3.53 8.00
CA GLY A 57 18.25 -3.81 9.14
C GLY A 57 19.69 -3.41 8.84
N SER A 58 20.58 -3.59 9.81
CA SER A 58 22.02 -3.48 9.56
C SER A 58 22.48 -4.78 8.90
N PHE A 59 22.94 -4.73 7.65
CA PHE A 59 23.62 -5.88 7.03
C PHE A 59 25.13 -5.60 7.01
N PRO A 60 26.00 -6.56 7.39
CA PRO A 60 25.72 -7.94 7.85
C PRO A 60 25.39 -8.08 9.36
N TYR A 61 25.30 -6.98 10.11
CA TYR A 61 25.20 -7.02 11.58
C TYR A 61 23.75 -7.25 12.09
N PRO A 62 23.42 -8.37 12.74
CA PRO A 62 22.05 -8.89 12.89
C PRO A 62 21.08 -8.10 13.80
N ARG A 63 21.37 -6.85 14.19
CA ARG A 63 20.47 -6.06 15.03
C ARG A 63 19.35 -5.41 14.24
N ASN A 64 18.13 -5.51 14.78
CA ASN A 64 16.92 -4.85 14.29
C ASN A 64 16.54 -5.20 12.84
N GLY A 65 16.88 -6.42 12.40
CA GLY A 65 16.40 -6.97 11.13
C GLY A 65 14.87 -7.15 11.17
N ILE A 66 14.18 -6.64 10.16
CA ILE A 66 12.73 -6.81 9.99
C ILE A 66 12.51 -7.86 8.92
N LEU A 67 11.64 -8.83 9.23
CA LEU A 67 11.27 -9.90 8.29
C LEU A 67 10.65 -9.31 7.03
N LYS A 68 10.88 -9.95 5.89
CA LYS A 68 10.19 -9.62 4.65
C LYS A 68 8.73 -10.10 4.76
N LEU A 69 7.77 -9.24 4.43
CA LEU A 69 6.36 -9.64 4.26
C LEU A 69 6.12 -9.96 2.78
N ASP A 70 6.49 -11.17 2.38
CA ASP A 70 6.26 -11.70 1.03
C ASP A 70 5.12 -12.71 0.95
N TYR A 71 4.30 -12.77 2.00
CA TYR A 71 3.11 -13.57 2.07
C TYR A 71 1.88 -12.75 2.47
N GLU A 72 0.71 -13.30 2.15
CA GLU A 72 -0.60 -12.83 2.58
C GLU A 72 -1.40 -13.98 3.21
N PHE A 73 -2.42 -13.64 3.99
CA PHE A 73 -3.26 -14.61 4.67
C PHE A 73 -4.62 -14.74 3.98
N LEU A 74 -5.04 -15.96 3.68
CA LEU A 74 -6.41 -16.29 3.33
C LEU A 74 -7.10 -16.82 4.58
N LEU A 75 -7.80 -15.93 5.27
CA LEU A 75 -8.53 -16.27 6.49
C LEU A 75 -9.80 -17.03 6.12
N LEU A 76 -10.04 -18.15 6.80
CA LEU A 76 -11.22 -19.00 6.59
C LEU A 76 -12.16 -18.85 7.77
N PHE A 77 -13.42 -18.53 7.48
CA PHE A 77 -14.46 -18.37 8.49
C PHE A 77 -15.69 -19.16 8.08
N ARG A 78 -16.37 -19.76 9.07
CA ARG A 78 -17.60 -20.53 8.84
C ARG A 78 -18.75 -19.91 9.62
N LYS A 79 -19.86 -19.66 8.94
CA LYS A 79 -21.11 -19.27 9.58
C LYS A 79 -21.72 -20.49 10.27
N GLN A 80 -22.17 -20.33 11.51
CA GLN A 80 -22.87 -21.38 12.22
C GLN A 80 -24.25 -21.67 11.60
N GLY A 81 -24.70 -22.92 11.70
CA GLY A 81 -25.97 -23.39 11.16
C GLY A 81 -25.82 -24.57 10.20
N ILE A 82 -26.95 -24.99 9.62
CA ILE A 82 -27.01 -26.13 8.71
C ILE A 82 -26.99 -25.59 7.27
N PRO A 83 -25.96 -25.89 6.46
CA PRO A 83 -25.93 -25.48 5.07
C PRO A 83 -26.94 -26.29 4.22
N PRO A 84 -27.41 -25.74 3.08
CA PRO A 84 -28.19 -26.49 2.12
C PRO A 84 -27.47 -27.75 1.65
N LYS A 85 -28.22 -28.84 1.43
CA LYS A 85 -27.65 -30.08 0.90
C LYS A 85 -27.52 -29.98 -0.62
N PRO A 86 -26.33 -30.19 -1.20
CA PRO A 86 -26.16 -30.16 -2.65
C PRO A 86 -26.81 -31.38 -3.32
N THR A 87 -27.31 -31.19 -4.54
CA THR A 87 -27.85 -32.28 -5.37
C THR A 87 -26.74 -33.22 -5.85
N LYS A 88 -27.12 -34.39 -6.38
CA LYS A 88 -26.15 -35.36 -6.94
C LYS A 88 -25.37 -34.74 -8.11
N GLU A 89 -26.08 -34.07 -9.02
CA GLU A 89 -25.49 -33.39 -10.17
C GLU A 89 -24.52 -32.28 -9.73
N GLN A 90 -24.90 -31.45 -8.75
CA GLN A 90 -24.00 -30.42 -8.21
C GLN A 90 -22.71 -31.02 -7.63
N LYS A 91 -22.79 -32.17 -6.95
CA LYS A 91 -21.61 -32.88 -6.44
C LYS A 91 -20.73 -33.39 -7.57
N GLU A 92 -21.32 -33.99 -8.60
CA GLU A 92 -20.59 -34.50 -9.77
C GLU A 92 -19.88 -33.37 -10.53
N LEU A 93 -20.56 -32.26 -10.79
CA LEU A 93 -19.99 -31.07 -11.45
C LEU A 93 -18.96 -30.31 -10.60
N SER A 94 -18.88 -30.62 -9.29
CA SER A 94 -17.94 -30.00 -8.37
C SER A 94 -16.85 -30.96 -7.91
N ALA A 95 -16.77 -32.14 -8.51
CA ALA A 95 -15.74 -33.11 -8.16
C ALA A 95 -14.35 -32.52 -8.42
N MET A 96 -13.45 -32.73 -7.46
CA MET A 96 -12.05 -32.37 -7.56
C MET A 96 -11.22 -33.62 -7.75
N THR A 97 -10.09 -33.50 -8.45
CA THR A 97 -9.11 -34.59 -8.48
C THR A 97 -8.42 -34.71 -7.13
N LYS A 98 -7.81 -35.87 -6.86
CA LYS A 98 -7.04 -36.09 -5.63
C LYS A 98 -5.87 -35.10 -5.51
N ASP A 99 -5.23 -34.76 -6.62
CA ASP A 99 -4.11 -33.82 -6.65
C ASP A 99 -4.57 -32.40 -6.36
N GLU A 100 -5.70 -31.98 -6.92
CA GLU A 100 -6.32 -30.70 -6.58
C GLU A 100 -6.68 -30.64 -5.10
N TRP A 101 -7.27 -31.71 -4.55
CA TRP A 101 -7.60 -31.79 -3.13
C TRP A 101 -6.37 -31.61 -2.24
N ASN A 102 -5.31 -32.39 -2.49
CA ASN A 102 -4.09 -32.30 -1.71
C ASN A 102 -3.39 -30.94 -1.85
N THR A 103 -3.47 -30.33 -3.03
CA THR A 103 -2.85 -29.03 -3.30
C THR A 103 -3.62 -27.89 -2.65
N TYR A 104 -4.94 -27.88 -2.77
CA TYR A 104 -5.78 -26.76 -2.32
C TYR A 104 -5.98 -26.79 -0.81
N PHE A 105 -6.12 -27.96 -0.18
CA PHE A 105 -6.24 -28.07 1.27
C PHE A 105 -4.89 -28.04 2.02
N SER A 106 -3.80 -27.67 1.35
CA SER A 106 -2.52 -27.33 1.99
C SER A 106 -2.59 -25.96 2.68
N GLY A 107 -2.01 -25.87 3.88
CA GLY A 107 -1.92 -24.60 4.62
C GLY A 107 -0.96 -23.56 4.00
N HIS A 108 -0.17 -23.95 3.00
CA HIS A 108 0.78 -23.07 2.32
C HIS A 108 0.63 -23.17 0.81
N TRP A 109 0.38 -22.02 0.17
CA TRP A 109 0.25 -21.91 -1.27
C TRP A 109 1.37 -21.08 -1.86
N TYR A 110 1.97 -21.57 -2.95
CA TYR A 110 3.14 -20.97 -3.60
C TYR A 110 2.83 -20.69 -5.07
N PHE A 111 2.44 -19.46 -5.37
CA PHE A 111 2.28 -18.99 -6.76
C PHE A 111 2.41 -17.47 -6.82
N ALA A 112 2.74 -16.95 -8.00
CA ALA A 112 2.99 -15.54 -8.20
C ALA A 112 1.70 -14.71 -8.03
N GLY A 113 1.86 -13.46 -7.58
CA GLY A 113 0.77 -12.47 -7.66
C GLY A 113 0.46 -12.11 -9.11
N ALA A 114 -0.70 -11.49 -9.34
CA ALA A 114 -1.01 -10.93 -10.65
C ALA A 114 -0.14 -9.68 -10.91
N LYS A 115 0.25 -9.48 -12.17
CA LYS A 115 0.89 -8.22 -12.59
C LYS A 115 -0.10 -7.08 -12.35
N GLN A 116 0.34 -6.06 -11.63
CA GLN A 116 -0.44 -4.86 -11.41
C GLN A 116 -0.31 -3.96 -12.64
N ASP A 117 -1.30 -4.00 -13.52
CA ASP A 117 -1.44 -3.01 -14.59
C ASP A 117 -2.17 -1.78 -14.02
N GLY A 118 -1.41 -0.70 -13.82
CA GLY A 118 -1.90 0.49 -13.12
C GLY A 118 -1.97 0.33 -11.59
N HIS A 119 -2.60 1.30 -10.92
CA HIS A 119 -2.77 1.30 -9.44
C HIS A 119 -3.90 0.38 -8.96
N ILE A 120 -4.18 -0.71 -9.69
CA ILE A 120 -5.24 -1.66 -9.35
C ILE A 120 -4.62 -2.83 -8.58
N ALA A 121 -5.07 -3.03 -7.34
CA ALA A 121 -4.71 -4.18 -6.55
C ALA A 121 -5.45 -5.41 -7.10
N VAL A 122 -4.75 -6.25 -7.84
CA VAL A 122 -5.28 -7.50 -8.40
C VAL A 122 -4.62 -8.72 -7.76
N PHE A 123 -5.41 -9.74 -7.44
CA PHE A 123 -4.94 -11.10 -7.23
C PHE A 123 -5.13 -11.91 -8.53
N PRO A 124 -4.33 -12.97 -8.76
CA PRO A 124 -4.50 -13.84 -9.92
C PRO A 124 -5.82 -14.63 -9.81
N GLU A 125 -6.43 -14.97 -10.95
CA GLU A 125 -7.69 -15.74 -11.01
C GLU A 125 -7.58 -17.10 -10.31
N GLU A 126 -6.39 -17.70 -10.33
CA GLU A 126 -6.11 -18.96 -9.62
C GLU A 126 -6.48 -18.87 -8.12
N LEU A 127 -6.29 -17.72 -7.48
CA LEU A 127 -6.57 -17.54 -6.05
C LEU A 127 -8.06 -17.75 -5.71
N PRO A 128 -9.02 -16.98 -6.27
CA PRO A 128 -10.44 -17.23 -6.05
C PRO A 128 -10.89 -18.55 -6.65
N ALA A 129 -10.35 -19.01 -7.78
CA ALA A 129 -10.74 -20.28 -8.39
C ALA A 129 -10.51 -21.47 -7.44
N ARG A 130 -9.34 -21.54 -6.77
CA ARG A 130 -9.05 -22.55 -5.75
C ARG A 130 -10.07 -22.51 -4.62
N LEU A 131 -10.32 -21.32 -4.05
CA LEU A 131 -11.25 -21.13 -2.93
C LEU A 131 -12.69 -21.51 -3.31
N ILE A 132 -13.14 -21.15 -4.52
CA ILE A 132 -14.48 -21.48 -5.02
C ILE A 132 -14.61 -23.01 -5.19
N LYS A 133 -13.61 -23.69 -5.76
CA LYS A 133 -13.63 -25.16 -5.87
C LYS A 133 -13.65 -25.86 -4.51
N MET A 134 -12.96 -25.31 -3.50
CA MET A 134 -12.93 -25.89 -2.15
C MET A 134 -14.25 -25.75 -1.39
N PHE A 135 -14.98 -24.63 -1.59
CA PHE A 135 -16.04 -24.20 -0.66
C PHE A 135 -17.40 -23.91 -1.30
N ALA A 136 -17.56 -24.11 -2.61
CA ALA A 136 -18.83 -23.89 -3.31
C ALA A 136 -19.11 -25.00 -4.34
N PHE A 137 -20.37 -25.43 -4.43
CA PHE A 137 -20.85 -26.33 -5.47
C PHE A 137 -21.23 -25.57 -6.74
N SER A 138 -21.35 -26.28 -7.86
CA SER A 138 -21.85 -25.72 -9.13
C SER A 138 -23.24 -25.10 -8.92
N GLY A 139 -23.46 -23.92 -9.50
CA GLY A 139 -24.68 -23.14 -9.32
C GLY A 139 -24.77 -22.34 -8.01
N ASP A 140 -23.88 -22.55 -7.03
CA ASP A 140 -23.85 -21.71 -5.83
C ASP A 140 -23.48 -20.26 -6.18
N THR A 141 -23.82 -19.34 -5.28
CA THR A 141 -23.53 -17.91 -5.44
C THR A 141 -22.33 -17.48 -4.61
N VAL A 142 -21.34 -16.88 -5.26
CA VAL A 142 -20.12 -16.34 -4.63
C VAL A 142 -20.27 -14.83 -4.45
N LEU A 143 -20.06 -14.34 -3.22
CA LEU A 143 -20.10 -12.91 -2.90
C LEU A 143 -18.69 -12.32 -2.78
N ASP A 144 -18.44 -11.21 -3.48
CA ASP A 144 -17.25 -10.37 -3.29
C ASP A 144 -17.65 -8.92 -2.91
N PRO A 145 -17.60 -8.54 -1.62
CA PRO A 145 -18.01 -7.19 -1.20
C PRO A 145 -17.00 -6.09 -1.58
N PHE A 146 -15.84 -6.45 -2.14
CA PHE A 146 -14.81 -5.53 -2.59
C PHE A 146 -14.31 -5.93 -3.99
N LEU A 147 -15.25 -5.95 -4.93
CA LEU A 147 -15.12 -6.57 -6.25
C LEU A 147 -13.89 -6.09 -7.05
N GLY A 148 -13.54 -4.80 -6.94
CA GLY A 148 -12.42 -4.22 -7.67
C GLY A 148 -12.55 -4.46 -9.17
N SER A 149 -11.53 -5.11 -9.75
CA SER A 149 -11.51 -5.44 -11.19
C SER A 149 -12.41 -6.62 -11.59
N GLY A 150 -13.09 -7.29 -10.67
CA GLY A 150 -14.01 -8.39 -10.98
C GLY A 150 -13.38 -9.79 -11.12
N THR A 151 -12.16 -10.01 -10.59
CA THR A 151 -11.47 -11.31 -10.73
C THR A 151 -12.23 -12.46 -10.06
N THR A 152 -12.88 -12.23 -8.92
CA THR A 152 -13.69 -13.26 -8.24
C THR A 152 -14.91 -13.67 -9.06
N SER A 153 -15.60 -12.70 -9.67
CA SER A 153 -16.75 -12.97 -10.55
C SER A 153 -16.34 -13.74 -11.82
N LEU A 154 -15.19 -13.41 -12.40
CA LEU A 154 -14.63 -14.15 -13.53
C LEU A 154 -14.38 -15.63 -13.16
N ALA A 155 -13.69 -15.87 -12.04
CA ALA A 155 -13.41 -17.22 -11.56
C ALA A 155 -14.69 -18.01 -11.25
N ALA A 156 -15.69 -17.36 -10.62
CA ALA A 156 -16.97 -17.98 -10.33
C ALA A 156 -17.68 -18.41 -11.62
N ARG A 157 -17.81 -17.52 -12.61
CA ARG A 157 -18.43 -17.83 -13.89
C ARG A 157 -17.72 -18.97 -14.61
N ASN A 158 -16.39 -18.92 -14.70
CA ASN A 158 -15.59 -19.95 -15.38
C ASN A 158 -15.71 -21.33 -14.70
N LEU A 159 -16.05 -21.36 -13.41
CA LEU A 159 -16.33 -22.58 -12.65
C LEU A 159 -17.82 -22.95 -12.64
N GLY A 160 -18.70 -22.26 -13.35
CA GLY A 160 -20.15 -22.54 -13.36
C GLY A 160 -20.86 -22.17 -12.05
N ARG A 161 -20.39 -21.12 -11.36
CA ARG A 161 -21.03 -20.54 -10.17
C ARG A 161 -21.56 -19.15 -10.49
N ASN A 162 -22.61 -18.76 -9.79
CA ASN A 162 -23.14 -17.40 -9.82
C ASN A 162 -22.24 -16.47 -8.99
N SER A 163 -22.29 -15.17 -9.25
CA SER A 163 -21.57 -14.21 -8.40
C SER A 163 -22.30 -12.90 -8.20
N ILE A 164 -22.08 -12.29 -7.04
CA ILE A 164 -22.55 -10.95 -6.68
C ILE A 164 -21.32 -10.18 -6.19
N GLY A 165 -21.18 -8.92 -6.62
CA GLY A 165 -20.07 -8.08 -6.21
C GLY A 165 -20.47 -6.65 -5.92
N TYR A 166 -19.81 -6.04 -4.93
CA TYR A 166 -19.97 -4.61 -4.61
C TYR A 166 -18.66 -3.87 -4.89
N GLU A 167 -18.77 -2.70 -5.52
CA GLU A 167 -17.65 -1.80 -5.78
C GLU A 167 -18.11 -0.36 -5.58
N ILE A 168 -17.37 0.41 -4.77
CA ILE A 168 -17.72 1.78 -4.42
C ILE A 168 -17.29 2.78 -5.50
N ASN A 169 -16.23 2.46 -6.24
CA ASN A 169 -15.72 3.31 -7.30
C ASN A 169 -16.32 2.92 -8.66
N SER A 170 -17.24 3.74 -9.16
CA SER A 170 -17.88 3.56 -10.46
C SER A 170 -16.90 3.46 -11.64
N ASP A 171 -15.68 3.97 -11.52
CA ASP A 171 -14.65 3.88 -12.57
C ASP A 171 -14.20 2.44 -12.85
N PHE A 172 -14.51 1.50 -11.96
CA PHE A 172 -14.24 0.08 -12.18
C PHE A 172 -15.28 -0.63 -13.04
N ILE A 173 -16.47 -0.05 -13.24
CA ILE A 173 -17.54 -0.68 -14.03
C ILE A 173 -17.07 -1.06 -15.45
N PRO A 174 -16.41 -0.17 -16.23
CA PRO A 174 -15.88 -0.54 -17.54
C PRO A 174 -14.85 -1.68 -17.47
N ILE A 175 -14.00 -1.69 -16.44
CA ILE A 175 -12.95 -2.70 -16.24
C ILE A 175 -13.57 -4.07 -15.98
N VAL A 176 -14.61 -4.13 -15.13
CA VAL A 176 -15.35 -5.36 -14.85
C VAL A 176 -16.06 -5.86 -16.10
N LYS A 177 -16.70 -4.98 -16.86
CA LYS A 177 -17.38 -5.31 -18.13
C LYS A 177 -16.41 -5.91 -19.15
N GLU A 178 -15.24 -5.30 -19.30
CA GLU A 178 -14.17 -5.81 -20.17
C GLU A 178 -13.66 -7.16 -19.67
N LYS A 179 -13.34 -7.29 -18.38
CA LYS A 179 -12.83 -8.54 -17.80
C LYS A 179 -13.80 -9.72 -17.96
N LEU A 180 -15.10 -9.46 -17.79
CA LEU A 180 -16.14 -10.46 -17.97
C LEU A 180 -16.53 -10.65 -19.45
N ASN A 181 -15.97 -9.88 -20.39
CA ASN A 181 -16.33 -9.94 -21.81
C ASN A 181 -17.85 -9.89 -22.05
N ILE A 182 -18.57 -9.01 -21.34
CA ILE A 182 -20.05 -9.02 -21.33
C ILE A 182 -20.72 -8.81 -22.69
N ASN A 183 -19.97 -8.33 -23.69
CA ASN A 183 -20.46 -8.09 -25.04
C ASN A 183 -20.41 -9.36 -25.92
N GLN A 184 -19.83 -10.45 -25.42
CA GLN A 184 -19.77 -11.74 -26.11
C GLN A 184 -20.68 -12.71 -25.39
N SER A 185 -21.64 -13.28 -26.11
CA SER A 185 -22.46 -14.38 -25.60
C SER A 185 -21.57 -15.59 -25.33
N ASP A 186 -21.68 -16.15 -24.13
CA ASP A 186 -21.06 -17.44 -23.81
C ASP A 186 -22.08 -18.57 -24.03
N LEU A 187 -21.58 -19.82 -24.04
CA LEU A 187 -22.40 -21.03 -24.21
C LEU A 187 -23.40 -21.24 -23.06
N ALA A 188 -23.20 -20.56 -21.93
CA ALA A 188 -24.01 -20.67 -20.74
C ALA A 188 -25.12 -19.61 -20.67
N GLU A 189 -25.19 -18.70 -21.66
CA GLU A 189 -26.12 -17.57 -21.71
C GLU A 189 -26.09 -16.73 -20.42
N THR A 190 -24.89 -16.44 -19.90
CA THR A 190 -24.72 -15.73 -18.62
C THR A 190 -25.37 -14.34 -18.66
N GLU A 191 -26.26 -14.07 -17.71
CA GLU A 191 -26.85 -12.74 -17.50
C GLU A 191 -25.93 -11.84 -16.66
N TYR A 192 -25.75 -10.59 -17.10
CA TYR A 192 -24.98 -9.57 -16.37
C TYR A 192 -25.86 -8.39 -15.98
N VAL A 193 -26.04 -8.18 -14.67
CA VAL A 193 -26.84 -7.06 -14.14
C VAL A 193 -25.93 -6.11 -13.36
N PHE A 194 -25.99 -4.82 -13.69
CA PHE A 194 -25.26 -3.76 -13.00
C PHE A 194 -26.25 -2.79 -12.36
N LEU A 195 -26.29 -2.77 -11.03
CA LEU A 195 -27.18 -1.91 -10.25
C LEU A 195 -26.38 -0.84 -9.51
N THR A 196 -26.98 0.33 -9.32
CA THR A 196 -26.43 1.39 -8.47
C THR A 196 -27.16 1.38 -7.14
N ASP A 197 -26.42 1.21 -6.06
CA ASP A 197 -26.98 1.27 -4.71
C ASP A 197 -27.10 2.73 -4.24
N SER A 198 -28.14 3.03 -3.45
CA SER A 198 -28.47 4.36 -2.94
C SER A 198 -28.58 4.41 -1.41
N VAL A 199 -27.87 3.52 -0.71
CA VAL A 199 -27.82 3.49 0.76
C VAL A 199 -27.55 4.87 1.34
N LYS A 200 -28.50 5.36 2.15
CA LYS A 200 -28.43 6.67 2.84
C LYS A 200 -27.88 6.59 4.26
N THR A 201 -27.39 5.42 4.66
CA THR A 201 -27.00 5.16 6.05
C THR A 201 -25.72 5.90 6.42
N ASP A 202 -25.70 6.53 7.60
CA ASP A 202 -24.49 7.12 8.15
C ASP A 202 -23.54 6.02 8.66
N LEU A 203 -22.53 5.70 7.84
CA LEU A 203 -21.51 4.69 8.16
C LEU A 203 -20.82 4.94 9.50
N ASN A 204 -20.60 6.20 9.90
CA ASN A 204 -19.94 6.50 11.17
C ASN A 204 -20.82 6.12 12.37
N LYS A 205 -22.14 6.23 12.21
CA LYS A 205 -23.10 5.80 13.23
C LYS A 205 -23.10 4.28 13.34
N GLU A 206 -23.14 3.57 12.23
CA GLU A 206 -23.12 2.10 12.22
C GLU A 206 -21.83 1.53 12.79
N ILE A 207 -20.67 2.10 12.44
CA ILE A 207 -19.37 1.67 12.99
C ILE A 207 -19.33 1.76 14.52
N LYS A 208 -19.97 2.77 15.12
CA LYS A 208 -20.04 2.93 16.58
C LYS A 208 -20.90 1.88 17.27
N ASN A 209 -21.83 1.27 16.54
CA ASN A 209 -22.72 0.23 17.06
C ASN A 209 -22.13 -1.18 16.92
N LEU A 210 -20.95 -1.32 16.30
CA LEU A 210 -20.32 -2.62 16.14
C LEU A 210 -19.92 -3.24 17.49
N PRO A 211 -20.13 -4.56 17.70
CA PRO A 211 -19.75 -5.26 18.92
C PRO A 211 -18.25 -5.17 19.25
N TYR A 212 -17.42 -5.09 18.22
CA TYR A 212 -15.98 -4.89 18.32
C TYR A 212 -15.60 -3.59 17.61
N ILE A 213 -14.78 -2.76 18.26
CA ILE A 213 -14.20 -1.56 17.66
C ILE A 213 -12.71 -1.60 17.93
N PHE A 214 -11.92 -1.69 16.86
CA PHE A 214 -10.47 -1.70 16.98
C PHE A 214 -9.95 -0.43 17.64
N LYS A 215 -9.10 -0.61 18.65
CA LYS A 215 -8.32 0.45 19.29
C LYS A 215 -6.85 0.04 19.23
N ASP A 216 -6.01 0.81 18.55
CA ASP A 216 -4.58 0.52 18.53
C ASP A 216 -4.01 0.68 19.96
N PRO A 217 -3.46 -0.39 20.57
CA PRO A 217 -2.87 -0.30 21.91
C PRO A 217 -1.66 0.64 21.96
N HIS A 218 -1.06 0.92 20.80
CA HIS A 218 0.02 1.87 20.69
C HIS A 218 -0.36 3.03 19.78
N LYS A 219 -0.52 4.22 20.37
CA LYS A 219 -0.60 5.45 19.59
C LYS A 219 0.66 5.60 18.76
N LEU A 220 0.51 5.55 17.44
CA LEU A 220 1.58 5.95 16.54
C LEU A 220 1.49 7.48 16.43
N ASP A 221 2.53 8.18 16.88
CA ASP A 221 2.67 9.60 16.63
C ASP A 221 2.76 9.80 15.11
N LYS A 222 1.64 10.17 14.50
CA LYS A 222 1.59 10.49 13.07
C LYS A 222 2.43 11.75 12.88
N LYS A 223 3.70 11.57 12.53
CA LYS A 223 4.62 12.69 12.25
C LYS A 223 4.21 13.43 10.98
N ILE A 224 3.48 12.77 10.09
CA ILE A 224 3.00 13.29 8.81
C ILE A 224 1.55 12.82 8.60
N ASP A 225 0.66 13.72 8.17
CA ASP A 225 -0.71 13.37 7.79
C ASP A 225 -0.71 12.62 6.43
N LEU A 226 -0.96 11.32 6.48
CA LEU A 226 -1.01 10.44 5.31
C LEU A 226 -2.07 10.86 4.29
N LYS A 227 -3.16 11.54 4.69
CA LYS A 227 -4.18 12.02 3.76
C LYS A 227 -3.68 13.15 2.85
N LYS A 228 -2.63 13.87 3.26
CA LYS A 228 -1.96 14.91 2.45
C LYS A 228 -1.00 14.34 1.40
N LEU A 229 -0.67 13.05 1.52
CA LEU A 229 0.04 12.29 0.49
C LEU A 229 -1.02 11.52 -0.28
N GLN A 230 -1.42 12.03 -1.46
CA GLN A 230 -2.36 11.33 -2.32
C GLN A 230 -1.84 9.93 -2.66
N PHE A 231 -2.34 8.92 -1.96
CA PHE A 231 -2.37 7.54 -2.41
C PHE A 231 -3.84 7.15 -2.57
N GLY A 232 -4.51 7.88 -3.47
CA GLY A 232 -5.79 7.46 -4.03
C GLY A 232 -5.52 6.70 -5.32
N SER A 233 -6.33 5.68 -5.59
CA SER A 233 -6.40 4.97 -6.86
C SER A 233 -6.80 5.92 -7.98
N LYS A 234 -5.86 6.75 -8.45
CA LYS A 234 -5.97 7.40 -9.76
C LYS A 234 -5.27 6.51 -10.75
N ILE A 235 -6.05 5.90 -11.62
CA ILE A 235 -5.58 5.17 -12.80
C ILE A 235 -4.74 6.17 -13.60
N ASP A 236 -3.42 6.08 -13.46
CA ASP A 236 -2.50 7.01 -14.08
C ASP A 236 -1.62 6.25 -15.06
N LYS A 237 -1.96 6.40 -16.35
CA LYS A 237 -1.21 5.86 -17.49
C LYS A 237 0.17 6.52 -17.51
N ASN A 238 1.19 5.85 -16.95
CA ASN A 238 2.60 5.84 -17.41
C ASN A 238 3.54 5.37 -16.28
N SER A 239 3.99 4.12 -16.39
CA SER A 239 4.94 3.48 -15.49
C SER A 239 6.40 3.77 -15.87
N ARG A 240 7.01 4.71 -15.16
CA ARG A 240 8.44 4.72 -14.82
C ARG A 240 8.52 5.15 -13.36
N GLU A 241 9.42 4.56 -12.56
CA GLU A 241 9.61 4.85 -11.12
C GLU A 241 9.35 6.34 -10.82
N ARG A 242 8.18 6.66 -10.27
CA ARG A 242 7.80 8.06 -10.04
C ARG A 242 8.58 8.55 -8.84
N GLU A 243 9.71 9.23 -9.10
CA GLU A 243 10.23 10.21 -8.16
C GLU A 243 9.07 11.15 -7.83
N VAL A 244 8.60 11.12 -6.58
CA VAL A 244 7.51 11.98 -6.13
C VAL A 244 8.04 13.41 -6.14
N TYR A 245 7.54 14.20 -7.08
CA TYR A 245 7.94 15.59 -7.24
C TYR A 245 7.03 16.53 -6.42
N TYR A 246 7.66 17.46 -5.73
CA TYR A 246 7.04 18.52 -4.96
C TYR A 246 7.37 19.87 -5.60
N SER A 247 6.72 20.93 -5.15
CA SER A 247 7.19 22.30 -5.37
C SER A 247 7.40 22.97 -4.03
N VAL A 248 8.41 23.83 -3.94
CA VAL A 248 8.64 24.64 -2.74
C VAL A 248 7.54 25.69 -2.65
N LYS A 249 6.78 25.65 -1.56
CA LYS A 249 5.73 26.63 -1.25
C LYS A 249 6.32 27.86 -0.56
N GLU A 250 7.24 27.62 0.36
CA GLU A 250 7.85 28.66 1.19
C GLU A 250 9.23 28.21 1.68
N VAL A 251 10.19 29.13 1.74
CA VAL A 251 11.49 28.92 2.37
C VAL A 251 11.45 29.63 3.72
N ILE A 252 11.31 28.84 4.79
CA ILE A 252 11.19 29.34 6.17
C ILE A 252 12.54 29.84 6.65
N SER A 253 13.60 29.10 6.34
CA SER A 253 14.98 29.48 6.62
C SER A 253 15.95 28.77 5.66
N PRO A 254 17.26 29.10 5.66
CA PRO A 254 18.25 28.36 4.88
C PRO A 254 18.30 26.86 5.21
N GLU A 255 17.83 26.47 6.39
CA GLU A 255 17.72 25.07 6.82
C GLU A 255 16.33 24.48 6.57
N LEU A 256 15.25 25.29 6.62
CA LEU A 256 13.88 24.80 6.64
C LEU A 256 13.06 25.25 5.42
N ILE A 257 12.47 24.28 4.73
CA ILE A 257 11.67 24.50 3.53
C ILE A 257 10.30 23.85 3.69
N LYS A 258 9.24 24.58 3.32
CA LYS A 258 7.88 24.07 3.26
C LYS A 258 7.49 23.75 1.82
N LEU A 259 7.00 22.54 1.61
CA LEU A 259 6.56 22.04 0.31
C LEU A 259 5.07 22.34 0.06
N ASN A 260 4.63 22.14 -1.18
CA ASN A 260 3.25 22.37 -1.62
C ASN A 260 2.19 21.52 -0.91
N ASN A 261 2.58 20.42 -0.28
CA ASN A 261 1.73 19.58 0.57
C ASN A 261 1.78 19.98 2.06
N ASP A 262 2.32 21.16 2.37
CA ASP A 262 2.54 21.68 3.72
C ASP A 262 3.54 20.90 4.58
N LEU A 263 4.29 19.95 4.00
CA LEU A 263 5.37 19.27 4.69
C LEU A 263 6.55 20.23 4.88
N ILE A 264 7.03 20.36 6.13
CA ILE A 264 8.25 21.11 6.46
C ILE A 264 9.42 20.12 6.52
N VAL A 265 10.47 20.42 5.77
CA VAL A 265 11.68 19.60 5.68
C VAL A 265 12.92 20.41 6.03
N ARG A 266 13.88 19.76 6.67
CA ARG A 266 15.18 20.33 7.02
C ARG A 266 16.26 19.83 6.06
N LEU A 267 17.02 20.74 5.49
CA LEU A 267 18.14 20.42 4.61
C LEU A 267 19.27 19.79 5.42
N LEU A 268 19.50 18.49 5.23
CA LEU A 268 20.54 17.75 5.93
C LEU A 268 21.93 18.30 5.59
N GLY A 269 22.77 18.50 6.63
CA GLY A 269 24.14 18.98 6.51
C GLY A 269 24.28 20.49 6.30
N VAL A 270 23.18 21.25 6.30
CA VAL A 270 23.16 22.71 6.15
C VAL A 270 22.95 23.35 7.52
N LYS A 271 23.75 24.36 7.85
CA LYS A 271 23.61 25.19 9.05
C LYS A 271 23.56 26.67 8.67
N GLU A 272 22.63 27.41 9.25
CA GLU A 272 22.45 28.83 8.95
C GLU A 272 23.70 29.66 9.20
N ASN A 273 23.95 30.60 8.30
CA ASN A 273 24.91 31.67 8.50
C ASN A 273 24.17 33.01 8.64
N LYS A 274 24.01 33.45 9.89
CA LYS A 274 23.18 34.62 10.25
C LYS A 274 23.51 35.89 9.47
N SER A 275 24.77 36.10 9.07
CA SER A 275 25.20 37.28 8.31
C SER A 275 24.67 37.32 6.87
N VAL A 276 24.34 36.16 6.29
CA VAL A 276 23.92 36.02 4.88
C VAL A 276 22.57 35.31 4.71
N ASN A 277 21.82 35.09 5.80
CA ASN A 277 20.53 34.40 5.76
C ASN A 277 19.55 34.98 4.72
N GLY A 278 19.48 36.30 4.57
CA GLY A 278 18.63 36.92 3.55
C GLY A 278 19.03 36.54 2.12
N GLN A 279 20.34 36.47 1.83
CA GLN A 279 20.87 36.05 0.53
C GLN A 279 20.63 34.55 0.29
N ALA A 280 20.77 33.74 1.34
CA ALA A 280 20.53 32.30 1.31
C ALA A 280 19.06 31.96 1.01
N ILE A 281 18.11 32.65 1.65
CA ILE A 281 16.67 32.50 1.39
C ILE A 281 16.34 32.93 -0.04
N LYS A 282 16.85 34.09 -0.47
CA LYS A 282 16.65 34.57 -1.86
C LYS A 282 17.18 33.57 -2.88
N PHE A 283 18.37 33.03 -2.65
CA PHE A 283 18.96 32.00 -3.50
C PHE A 283 18.10 30.74 -3.60
N LEU A 284 17.60 30.23 -2.47
CA LEU A 284 16.72 29.06 -2.45
C LEU A 284 15.40 29.32 -3.18
N LEU A 285 14.79 30.49 -2.97
CA LEU A 285 13.58 30.90 -3.68
C LEU A 285 13.81 30.96 -5.19
N GLU A 286 14.87 31.64 -5.64
CA GLU A 286 15.21 31.76 -7.07
C GLU A 286 15.50 30.41 -7.71
N LYS A 287 16.20 29.50 -7.02
CA LYS A 287 16.51 28.16 -7.56
C LYS A 287 15.31 27.22 -7.58
N THR A 288 14.34 27.42 -6.71
CA THR A 288 13.19 26.52 -6.58
C THR A 288 11.92 27.06 -7.23
N LYS A 289 11.86 28.36 -7.57
CA LYS A 289 10.73 29.00 -8.24
C LYS A 289 10.42 28.34 -9.58
N GLY A 290 9.19 27.86 -9.73
CA GLY A 290 8.73 27.15 -10.94
C GLY A 290 9.38 25.79 -11.17
N GLN A 291 10.26 25.33 -10.28
CA GLN A 291 10.94 24.05 -10.40
C GLN A 291 10.24 22.98 -9.56
N LYS A 292 10.34 21.74 -10.04
CA LYS A 292 9.96 20.57 -9.27
C LYS A 292 11.15 20.05 -8.47
N VAL A 293 10.91 19.60 -7.25
CA VAL A 293 11.93 19.08 -6.34
C VAL A 293 11.60 17.66 -5.88
N PHE A 294 12.62 16.87 -5.60
CA PHE A 294 12.47 15.55 -4.98
C PHE A 294 13.47 15.40 -3.84
N MET A 295 13.21 14.45 -2.94
CA MET A 295 13.98 14.27 -1.71
C MET A 295 14.65 12.90 -1.69
N LYS A 296 15.88 12.86 -1.19
CA LYS A 296 16.54 11.63 -0.73
C LYS A 296 16.83 11.73 0.77
N PHE A 297 16.93 10.59 1.42
CA PHE A 297 17.12 10.49 2.86
C PHE A 297 18.44 9.80 3.18
N ASP A 298 19.02 10.15 4.32
CA ASP A 298 20.11 9.39 4.93
C ASP A 298 19.54 8.35 5.92
N SER A 299 20.43 7.62 6.59
CA SER A 299 20.13 6.70 7.69
C SER A 299 19.31 7.37 8.80
N ARG A 300 19.70 8.59 9.23
CA ARG A 300 18.93 9.44 10.14
C ARG A 300 17.92 10.29 9.37
N LYS A 301 16.63 10.12 9.68
CA LYS A 301 15.53 10.80 8.96
C LYS A 301 14.90 11.97 9.71
N TYR A 302 15.13 12.09 11.02
CA TYR A 302 14.57 13.16 11.84
C TYR A 302 15.63 13.79 12.73
N ASP A 303 15.52 15.10 12.96
CA ASP A 303 16.27 15.81 13.99
C ASP A 303 15.57 15.74 15.37
N GLU A 304 16.21 16.32 16.39
CA GLU A 304 15.70 16.37 17.77
C GLU A 304 14.43 17.22 17.92
N ARG A 305 14.18 18.12 16.96
CA ARG A 305 12.98 18.97 16.88
C ARG A 305 11.91 18.34 15.99
N ASN A 306 12.09 17.08 15.61
CA ASN A 306 11.17 16.28 14.80
C ASN A 306 10.96 16.76 13.36
N ASN A 307 11.89 17.55 12.80
CA ASN A 307 11.87 17.92 11.39
C ASN A 307 12.39 16.77 10.52
N LEU A 308 11.78 16.56 9.35
CA LEU A 308 12.22 15.56 8.38
C LEU A 308 13.52 16.02 7.69
N LEU A 309 14.62 15.29 7.89
CA LEU A 309 15.93 15.57 7.31
C LEU A 309 16.00 15.03 5.88
N CYS A 310 16.36 15.87 4.91
CA CYS A 310 16.48 15.44 3.51
C CYS A 310 17.63 16.08 2.75
N TYR A 311 18.07 15.37 1.73
CA TYR A 311 18.81 15.88 0.58
C TYR A 311 17.80 16.33 -0.48
N LEU A 312 17.74 17.63 -0.74
CA LEU A 312 16.80 18.21 -1.69
C LEU A 312 17.44 18.34 -3.06
N TYR A 313 16.75 17.85 -4.08
CA TYR A 313 17.18 17.92 -5.47
C TYR A 313 16.12 18.60 -6.33
N LEU A 314 16.55 19.40 -7.30
CA LEU A 314 15.67 19.80 -8.41
C LEU A 314 15.45 18.62 -9.36
N LYS A 315 14.38 18.65 -10.16
CA LYS A 315 14.06 17.63 -11.18
C LYS A 315 15.23 17.36 -12.15
N ASN A 316 16.05 18.36 -12.43
CA ASN A 316 17.28 18.21 -13.23
C ASN A 316 18.48 17.63 -12.45
N LYS A 317 18.24 17.06 -11.26
CA LYS A 317 19.23 16.47 -10.33
C LYS A 317 20.21 17.48 -9.70
N THR A 318 19.94 18.78 -9.76
CA THR A 318 20.72 19.79 -9.03
C THR A 318 20.58 19.58 -7.52
N PHE A 319 21.70 19.36 -6.83
CA PHE A 319 21.72 19.11 -5.39
C PHE A 319 21.74 20.43 -4.60
N ILE A 320 20.60 20.79 -4.02
CA ILE A 320 20.38 22.10 -3.38
C ILE A 320 21.24 22.26 -2.11
N ASN A 321 21.29 21.25 -1.24
CA ASN A 321 22.10 21.30 -0.01
C ASN A 321 23.57 21.58 -0.30
N ALA A 322 24.15 20.97 -1.34
CA ALA A 322 25.53 21.23 -1.74
C ALA A 322 25.72 22.63 -2.33
N HIS A 323 24.74 23.14 -3.10
CA HIS A 323 24.86 24.43 -3.76
C HIS A 323 24.85 25.61 -2.79
N ILE A 324 24.01 25.55 -1.76
CA ILE A 324 23.94 26.62 -0.76
C ILE A 324 25.25 26.71 0.04
N ILE A 325 25.87 25.57 0.36
CA ILE A 325 27.17 25.50 1.03
C ILE A 325 28.30 25.99 0.11
N LYS A 326 28.36 25.50 -1.14
CA LYS A 326 29.38 25.90 -2.13
C LYS A 326 29.36 27.41 -2.46
N LYS A 327 28.22 28.08 -2.25
CA LYS A 327 28.08 29.52 -2.45
C LYS A 327 28.42 30.35 -1.20
N GLY A 328 28.86 29.71 -0.11
CA GLY A 328 29.12 30.39 1.16
C GLY A 328 27.86 30.92 1.86
N LEU A 329 26.67 30.50 1.40
CA LEU A 329 25.38 30.98 1.91
C LEU A 329 24.90 30.21 3.14
N ALA A 330 25.58 29.12 3.48
CA ALA A 330 25.35 28.34 4.69
C ALA A 330 26.64 27.62 5.10
N TYR A 331 26.74 27.28 6.39
CA TYR A 331 27.82 26.45 6.92
C TYR A 331 27.45 24.97 6.82
N VAL A 332 28.46 24.11 6.93
CA VAL A 332 28.27 22.68 7.10
C VAL A 332 27.88 22.40 8.55
N ASP A 333 26.76 21.71 8.75
CA ASP A 333 26.40 21.23 10.07
C ASP A 333 27.27 20.01 10.46
N GLY A 334 28.34 20.26 11.22
CA GLY A 334 29.25 19.20 11.69
C GLY A 334 28.72 18.35 12.85
N SER A 335 27.57 18.72 13.44
CA SER A 335 27.06 18.11 14.68
C SER A 335 26.67 16.64 14.56
N THR A 336 26.38 16.19 13.33
CA THR A 336 25.94 14.82 13.05
C THR A 336 26.73 14.22 11.91
N ASP A 337 26.80 12.90 11.86
CA ASP A 337 27.42 12.20 10.74
C ASP A 337 26.40 11.91 9.64
N PHE A 338 26.80 12.09 8.38
CA PHE A 338 25.94 11.95 7.20
C PHE A 338 26.75 11.65 5.95
N LYS A 339 26.15 10.96 4.97
CA LYS A 339 26.81 10.39 3.80
C LYS A 339 27.67 11.37 2.99
N TYR A 340 27.27 12.64 2.91
CA TYR A 340 27.96 13.66 2.10
C TYR A 340 28.83 14.63 2.93
N LYS A 341 29.16 14.29 4.18
CA LYS A 341 29.87 15.19 5.11
C LYS A 341 31.21 15.68 4.57
N ASP A 342 32.08 14.78 4.12
CA ASP A 342 33.40 15.16 3.58
C ASP A 342 33.28 16.05 2.34
N LYS A 343 32.31 15.74 1.47
CA LYS A 343 32.02 16.55 0.28
C LYS A 343 31.57 17.96 0.65
N PHE A 344 30.76 18.10 1.69
CA PHE A 344 30.29 19.39 2.17
C PHE A 344 31.42 20.19 2.82
N LEU A 345 32.24 19.55 3.65
CA LEU A 345 33.41 20.18 4.26
C LEU A 345 34.41 20.70 3.21
N ASN A 346 34.63 19.95 2.12
CA ASN A 346 35.48 20.40 1.02
C ASN A 346 34.92 21.64 0.30
N PHE A 347 33.59 21.77 0.19
CA PHE A 347 32.96 22.97 -0.39
C PHE A 347 33.00 24.20 0.51
N GLN A 348 33.32 24.05 1.80
CA GLN A 348 33.46 25.18 2.72
C GLN A 348 34.92 25.64 2.86
N ARG A 349 35.89 24.80 2.47
CA ARG A 349 37.34 25.10 2.49
C ARG A 349 37.81 25.89 1.25
N HIS A 350 36.97 25.97 0.22
CA HIS A 350 37.17 26.70 -1.04
C HIS A 350 35.97 27.61 -1.27
#